data_AF-A0A087T8R7-F1
#
_entry.id   AF-A0A087T8R7-F1
#
_cell.length_a   1.000
_cell.length_b   1.000
_cell.length_c   1.000
_cell.angle_alpha   90.00
_cell.angle_beta   90.00
_cell.angle_gamma   90.00
#
_symmetry.space_group_name_H-M   'P 1'
#
loop_
_entity.id
_entity.type
_entity.pdbx_description
1 polymer ?
#
loop_
_entity_poly.entity_id
_entity_poly.type
_entity_poly.pdbx_seq_one_letter_code
_entity_poly.pdbx_strand_id
1 'polypeptide(L)'
;MDPSKLKNWKKVQTMVRSYLIDMVKLLSLLKESSKLILLLKHVVHLVPFFSKFMKLCKHLLKKMITFWCSDEETVRVLSLIIIVRTRKSLPKEYFELVLKHMYFAYVRNSKFTSKSTWPLINFMKRSLTELYALNPEAAYEHTFVFVRQLAIHLRNAITTKKKESFQTVYNWQYVHCLLLWSHLVSRLHNQEAMKTLKYPLIQTIIGTITLIPTAKYVPLRFHLVKGLMEISKETGTFIPVMEFILDVLKIVDYNKKSSFSIKPVDFSCSLKGTKSQLTEAGYKDACISEVCTLLIEYLKMYSHSVGFPDLALKAIRDIKDFIKQCKVSKYNQQLKTLLGKIEENSLFICEKRRMVTFKITDGEQIKKWEEDIRMKGTPLLQLEKEVPETKDNKCKDVEESRKKKRKFNAKV
;
A
#
# COMPACT_ATOMS: atom_id res chain seq x y z
N MET A 1 25.41 -20.82 15.07
CA MET A 1 26.71 -21.51 15.09
C MET A 1 27.14 -21.79 13.67
N ASP A 2 28.41 -21.62 13.34
CA ASP A 2 28.96 -22.05 12.05
C ASP A 2 29.35 -23.53 12.12
N PRO A 3 28.69 -24.44 11.36
CA PRO A 3 28.96 -25.88 11.41
C PRO A 3 30.40 -26.25 11.03
N SER A 4 31.10 -25.40 10.26
CA SER A 4 32.48 -25.66 9.85
C SER A 4 33.50 -25.54 10.98
N LYS A 5 33.12 -24.90 12.11
CA LYS A 5 33.97 -24.79 13.30
C LYS A 5 33.90 -26.04 14.19
N LEU A 6 33.06 -27.02 13.85
CA LEU A 6 32.90 -28.26 14.59
C LEU A 6 33.99 -29.26 14.19
N LYS A 7 34.70 -29.81 15.19
CA LYS A 7 35.85 -30.73 15.00
C LYS A 7 35.56 -31.92 14.07
N ASN A 8 34.33 -32.45 14.10
CA ASN A 8 33.93 -33.64 13.33
C ASN A 8 33.13 -33.33 12.05
N TRP A 9 33.06 -32.06 11.60
CA TRP A 9 32.23 -31.66 10.45
C TRP A 9 32.52 -32.49 9.20
N LYS A 10 33.80 -32.70 8.86
CA LYS A 10 34.20 -33.47 7.67
C LYS A 10 33.67 -34.91 7.67
N LYS A 11 33.53 -35.53 8.84
CA LYS A 11 33.00 -36.91 8.99
C LYS A 11 31.48 -36.97 8.80
N VAL A 12 30.77 -35.95 9.27
CA VAL A 12 29.29 -35.94 9.34
C VAL A 12 28.65 -35.22 8.13
N GLN A 13 29.44 -34.46 7.37
CA GLN A 13 28.97 -33.61 6.27
C GLN A 13 28.13 -34.37 5.23
N THR A 14 28.51 -35.59 4.86
CA THR A 14 27.79 -36.41 3.87
C THR A 14 26.41 -36.81 4.37
N MET A 15 26.31 -37.27 5.62
CA MET A 15 25.03 -37.66 6.25
C MET A 15 24.11 -36.45 6.41
N VAL A 16 24.66 -35.31 6.87
CA VAL A 16 23.90 -34.05 6.97
C VAL A 16 23.40 -33.62 5.60
N ARG A 17 24.22 -33.71 4.55
CA ARG A 17 23.78 -33.38 3.20
C ARG A 17 22.60 -34.24 2.76
N SER A 18 22.66 -35.56 2.98
CA SER A 18 21.55 -36.47 2.65
C SER A 18 20.28 -36.07 3.41
N TYR A 19 20.40 -35.87 4.72
CA TYR A 19 19.29 -35.43 5.56
C TYR A 19 18.65 -34.13 5.06
N LEU A 20 19.45 -33.11 4.75
CA LEU A 20 18.94 -31.84 4.25
C LEU A 20 18.27 -31.98 2.88
N ILE A 21 18.74 -32.88 2.01
CA ILE A 21 18.09 -33.19 0.73
C ILE A 21 16.70 -33.78 0.99
N ASP A 22 16.61 -34.76 1.88
CA ASP A 22 15.35 -35.43 2.20
C ASP A 22 14.37 -34.49 2.90
N MET A 23 14.87 -33.57 3.73
CA MET A 23 14.07 -32.49 4.32
C MET A 23 13.44 -31.58 3.26
N VAL A 24 14.19 -31.20 2.21
CA VAL A 24 13.66 -30.38 1.10
C VAL A 24 12.64 -31.16 0.26
N LYS A 25 12.86 -32.46 0.06
CA LYS A 25 11.87 -33.34 -0.60
C LYS A 25 10.59 -33.43 0.23
N LEU A 26 10.71 -33.67 1.54
CA LEU A 26 9.58 -33.80 2.46
C LEU A 26 8.73 -32.52 2.48
N LEU A 27 9.36 -31.34 2.52
CA LEU A 27 8.66 -30.06 2.38
C LEU A 27 7.79 -30.00 1.11
N SER A 28 8.19 -30.65 0.02
CA SER A 28 7.42 -30.66 -1.23
C SER A 28 6.24 -31.64 -1.24
N LEU A 29 6.23 -32.62 -0.33
CA LEU A 29 5.21 -33.68 -0.27
C LEU A 29 4.09 -33.35 0.73
N LEU A 30 4.40 -32.58 1.77
CA LEU A 30 3.41 -32.24 2.80
C LEU A 30 2.41 -31.20 2.30
N LYS A 31 1.13 -31.60 2.26
CA LYS A 31 -0.01 -30.72 1.97
C LYS A 31 -0.71 -30.20 3.22
N GLU A 32 -0.53 -30.88 4.35
CA GLU A 32 -1.19 -30.52 5.61
C GLU A 32 -0.43 -29.39 6.33
N SER A 33 -1.12 -28.28 6.55
CA SER A 33 -0.59 -27.07 7.21
C SER A 33 0.09 -27.34 8.56
N SER A 34 -0.54 -28.10 9.44
CA SER A 34 -0.02 -28.41 10.79
C SER A 34 1.37 -29.06 10.75
N LYS A 35 1.54 -30.08 9.90
CA LYS A 35 2.79 -30.81 9.69
C LYS A 35 3.84 -29.94 9.00
N LEU A 36 3.41 -29.13 8.03
CA LEU A 36 4.30 -28.19 7.35
C LEU A 36 4.87 -27.14 8.31
N ILE A 37 4.07 -26.59 9.21
CA ILE A 37 4.53 -25.65 10.25
C ILE A 37 5.60 -26.29 11.13
N LEU A 38 5.37 -27.52 11.63
CA LEU A 38 6.33 -28.22 12.47
C LEU A 38 7.66 -28.43 11.72
N LEU A 39 7.58 -28.86 10.46
CA LEU A 39 8.75 -29.07 9.63
C LEU A 39 9.51 -27.77 9.36
N LEU A 40 8.82 -26.68 9.07
CA LEU A 40 9.43 -25.37 8.86
C LEU A 40 10.10 -24.83 10.13
N LYS A 41 9.50 -25.03 11.31
CA LYS A 41 10.16 -24.71 12.60
C LYS A 41 11.47 -25.47 12.75
N HIS A 42 11.52 -26.75 12.38
CA HIS A 42 12.76 -27.51 12.38
C HIS A 42 13.78 -26.96 11.37
N VAL A 43 13.35 -26.69 10.14
CA VAL A 43 14.20 -26.15 9.06
C VAL A 43 14.81 -24.80 9.43
N VAL A 44 14.11 -23.96 10.19
CA VAL A 44 14.65 -22.71 10.74
C VAL A 44 15.95 -22.94 11.53
N HIS A 45 16.01 -24.00 12.34
CA HIS A 45 17.22 -24.36 13.09
C HIS A 45 18.33 -24.94 12.20
N LEU A 46 17.95 -25.51 11.05
CA LEU A 46 18.87 -26.14 10.10
C LEU A 46 19.51 -25.15 9.10
N VAL A 47 19.06 -23.89 9.04
CA VAL A 47 19.58 -22.87 8.10
C VAL A 47 21.11 -22.77 8.09
N PRO A 48 21.84 -22.79 9.24
CA PRO A 48 23.30 -22.75 9.22
C PRO A 48 23.95 -23.92 8.48
N PHE A 49 23.31 -25.09 8.44
CA PHE A 49 23.83 -26.25 7.71
C PHE A 49 23.56 -26.15 6.20
N PHE A 50 22.40 -25.61 5.80
CA PHE A 50 22.11 -25.30 4.39
C PHE A 50 23.13 -24.34 3.78
N SER A 51 23.66 -23.40 4.57
CA SER A 51 24.68 -22.44 4.11
C SER A 51 25.94 -23.08 3.52
N LYS A 52 26.28 -24.31 3.96
CA LYS A 52 27.46 -25.04 3.48
C LYS A 52 27.24 -25.73 2.15
N PHE A 53 25.99 -25.87 1.72
CA PHE A 53 25.62 -26.53 0.47
C PHE A 53 24.83 -25.56 -0.41
N MET A 54 25.54 -24.66 -1.08
CA MET A 54 24.92 -23.61 -1.89
C MET A 54 23.83 -24.13 -2.83
N LYS A 55 24.09 -25.20 -3.61
CA LYS A 55 23.08 -25.79 -4.50
C LYS A 55 21.78 -26.15 -3.77
N LEU A 56 21.87 -26.76 -2.59
CA LEU A 56 20.72 -27.16 -1.80
C LEU A 56 20.02 -25.95 -1.17
N CYS A 57 20.80 -24.97 -0.70
CA CYS A 57 20.29 -23.70 -0.22
C CYS A 57 19.45 -22.97 -1.29
N LYS A 58 19.89 -22.99 -2.56
CA LYS A 58 19.12 -22.44 -3.69
C LYS A 58 17.77 -23.15 -3.86
N HIS A 59 17.74 -24.49 -3.71
CA HIS A 59 16.50 -25.27 -3.79
C HIS A 59 15.55 -24.95 -2.63
N LEU A 60 16.09 -24.84 -1.41
CA LEU A 60 15.32 -24.45 -0.23
C LEU A 60 14.68 -23.08 -0.44
N LEU A 61 15.45 -22.06 -0.84
CA LEU A 61 14.94 -20.71 -1.05
C LEU A 61 13.83 -20.65 -2.10
N LYS A 62 13.97 -21.37 -3.23
CA LYS A 62 12.90 -21.47 -4.23
C LYS A 62 11.59 -21.99 -3.61
N LYS A 63 11.66 -22.99 -2.72
CA LYS A 63 10.50 -23.50 -2.00
C LYS A 63 9.96 -22.51 -0.97
N MET A 64 10.82 -21.83 -0.23
CA MET A 64 10.42 -20.80 0.73
C MET A 64 9.70 -19.64 0.06
N ILE A 65 10.10 -19.22 -1.14
CA ILE A 65 9.40 -18.17 -1.90
C ILE A 65 7.97 -18.62 -2.25
N THR A 66 7.77 -19.90 -2.60
CA THR A 66 6.43 -20.44 -2.85
C THR A 66 5.58 -20.46 -1.57
N PHE A 67 6.14 -20.89 -0.44
CA PHE A 67 5.43 -20.92 0.85
C PHE A 67 5.20 -19.54 1.46
N TRP A 68 6.06 -18.56 1.17
CA TRP A 68 5.85 -17.16 1.51
C TRP A 68 4.58 -16.57 0.87
N CYS A 69 4.11 -17.16 -0.23
CA CYS A 69 2.84 -16.83 -0.86
C CYS A 69 1.66 -17.72 -0.41
N SER A 70 1.83 -18.58 0.59
CA SER A 70 0.77 -19.47 1.10
C SER A 70 -0.38 -18.69 1.73
N ASP A 71 -1.60 -19.24 1.70
CA ASP A 71 -2.74 -18.64 2.40
C ASP A 71 -2.58 -18.70 3.92
N GLU A 72 -1.88 -19.72 4.42
CA GLU A 72 -1.66 -19.94 5.85
C GLU A 72 -0.56 -19.02 6.41
N GLU A 73 -0.93 -18.19 7.38
CA GLU A 73 -0.08 -17.13 7.91
C GLU A 73 1.22 -17.65 8.57
N THR A 74 1.13 -18.68 9.40
CA THR A 74 2.29 -19.24 10.10
C THR A 74 3.32 -19.82 9.14
N VAL A 75 2.90 -20.54 8.10
CA VAL A 75 3.79 -20.98 7.01
C VAL A 75 4.48 -19.81 6.32
N ARG A 76 3.76 -18.71 6.02
CA ARG A 76 4.36 -17.52 5.40
C ARG A 76 5.45 -16.90 6.26
N VAL A 77 5.15 -16.71 7.56
CA VAL A 77 6.07 -16.09 8.51
C VAL A 77 7.33 -16.94 8.67
N LEU A 78 7.19 -18.26 8.86
CA LEU A 78 8.33 -19.16 8.97
C LEU A 78 9.17 -19.19 7.70
N SER A 79 8.53 -19.18 6.52
CA SER A 79 9.23 -19.13 5.24
C SER A 79 10.04 -17.84 5.07
N LEU A 80 9.46 -16.70 5.44
CA LEU A 80 10.15 -15.41 5.45
C LEU A 80 11.36 -15.44 6.40
N ILE A 81 11.19 -15.97 7.61
CA ILE A 81 12.27 -16.09 8.60
C ILE A 81 13.42 -16.93 8.04
N ILE A 82 13.13 -18.03 7.34
CA ILE A 82 14.16 -18.86 6.70
C ILE A 82 14.89 -18.06 5.62
N ILE A 83 14.19 -17.33 4.76
CA ILE A 83 14.79 -16.48 3.73
C ILE A 83 15.72 -15.43 4.36
N VAL A 84 15.24 -14.71 5.39
CA VAL A 84 16.00 -13.67 6.12
C VAL A 84 17.25 -14.27 6.77
N ARG A 85 17.14 -15.41 7.46
CA ARG A 85 18.28 -16.05 8.12
C ARG A 85 19.33 -16.54 7.14
N THR A 86 18.89 -17.02 5.97
CA THR A 86 19.78 -17.54 4.94
C THR A 86 20.62 -16.42 4.31
N ARG A 87 20.12 -15.18 4.24
CA ARG A 87 20.83 -14.00 3.69
C ARG A 87 22.28 -13.90 4.19
N LYS A 88 22.53 -14.09 5.48
CA LYS A 88 23.87 -13.91 6.09
C LYS A 88 24.95 -14.81 5.48
N SER A 89 24.55 -15.89 4.82
CA SER A 89 25.47 -16.86 4.23
C SER A 89 25.42 -16.91 2.71
N LEU A 90 24.60 -16.08 2.07
CA LEU A 90 24.50 -16.03 0.61
C LEU A 90 25.46 -14.97 0.06
N PRO A 91 26.09 -15.23 -1.10
CA PRO A 91 26.71 -14.18 -1.90
C PRO A 91 25.69 -13.07 -2.20
N LYS A 92 26.15 -11.82 -2.23
CA LYS A 92 25.29 -10.63 -2.41
C LYS A 92 24.48 -10.72 -3.70
N GLU A 93 25.12 -11.06 -4.80
CA GLU A 93 24.53 -11.18 -6.15
C GLU A 93 23.41 -12.22 -6.18
N TYR A 94 23.56 -13.29 -5.39
CA TYR A 94 22.53 -14.33 -5.30
C TYR A 94 21.33 -13.88 -4.46
N PHE A 95 21.55 -13.08 -3.42
CA PHE A 95 20.45 -12.50 -2.65
C PHE A 95 19.62 -11.52 -3.49
N GLU A 96 20.26 -10.76 -4.37
CA GLU A 96 19.58 -9.89 -5.35
C GLU A 96 18.68 -10.70 -6.27
N LEU A 97 19.18 -11.84 -6.77
CA LEU A 97 18.37 -12.77 -7.52
C LEU A 97 17.16 -13.28 -6.72
N VAL A 98 17.32 -13.56 -5.42
CA VAL A 98 16.21 -13.97 -4.53
C VAL A 98 15.17 -12.85 -4.40
N LEU A 99 15.58 -11.60 -4.19
CA LEU A 99 14.68 -10.43 -4.14
C LEU A 99 13.89 -10.28 -5.44
N LYS A 100 14.55 -10.46 -6.59
CA LYS A 100 13.91 -10.45 -7.92
C LYS A 100 12.86 -11.56 -8.05
N HIS A 101 13.15 -12.77 -7.61
CA HIS A 101 12.17 -13.87 -7.61
C HIS A 101 10.99 -13.62 -6.68
N MET A 102 11.23 -13.04 -5.50
CA MET A 102 10.17 -12.65 -4.58
C MET A 102 9.28 -11.57 -5.17
N TYR A 103 9.84 -10.58 -5.86
CA TYR A 103 9.07 -9.59 -6.60
C TYR A 103 8.16 -10.25 -7.64
N PHE A 104 8.67 -11.13 -8.49
CA PHE A 104 7.81 -11.82 -9.47
C PHE A 104 6.75 -12.71 -8.81
N ALA A 105 7.07 -13.36 -7.70
CA ALA A 105 6.10 -14.12 -6.93
C ALA A 105 4.99 -13.22 -6.36
N TYR A 106 5.34 -12.04 -5.85
CA TYR A 106 4.38 -11.02 -5.41
C TYR A 106 3.46 -10.59 -6.56
N VAL A 107 4.02 -10.23 -7.71
CA VAL A 107 3.25 -9.78 -8.89
C VAL A 107 2.31 -10.88 -9.39
N ARG A 108 2.74 -12.15 -9.37
CA ARG A 108 1.89 -13.28 -9.76
C ARG A 108 0.71 -13.47 -8.79
N ASN A 109 0.97 -13.38 -7.49
CA ASN A 109 -0.04 -13.61 -6.44
C ASN A 109 -0.92 -12.37 -6.15
N SER A 110 -0.63 -11.23 -6.77
CA SER A 110 -1.45 -10.00 -6.66
C SER A 110 -2.43 -9.81 -7.82
N LYS A 111 -2.53 -10.76 -8.75
CA LYS A 111 -3.44 -10.69 -9.91
C LYS A 111 -4.91 -10.55 -9.53
N PHE A 112 -5.32 -11.21 -8.45
CA PHE A 112 -6.70 -11.17 -7.95
C PHE A 112 -6.72 -10.65 -6.51
N THR A 113 -7.33 -9.48 -6.33
CA THR A 113 -7.46 -8.85 -5.03
C THR A 113 -8.89 -8.97 -4.55
N SER A 114 -9.07 -9.57 -3.39
CA SER A 114 -10.35 -9.71 -2.70
C SER A 114 -10.14 -9.49 -1.19
N LYS A 115 -11.23 -9.42 -0.43
CA LYS A 115 -11.16 -9.29 1.03
C LYS A 115 -10.39 -10.44 1.70
N SER A 116 -10.39 -11.63 1.10
CA SER A 116 -9.65 -12.79 1.63
C SER A 116 -8.16 -12.75 1.26
N THR A 117 -7.80 -12.25 0.07
CA THR A 117 -6.39 -12.19 -0.37
C THR A 117 -5.69 -10.90 0.07
N TRP A 118 -6.42 -9.88 0.50
CA TRP A 118 -5.87 -8.59 0.94
C TRP A 118 -4.82 -8.70 2.06
N PRO A 119 -5.02 -9.49 3.14
CA PRO A 119 -3.99 -9.65 4.17
C PRO A 119 -2.71 -10.30 3.63
N LEU A 120 -2.84 -11.31 2.77
CA LEU A 120 -1.72 -11.97 2.10
C LEU A 120 -0.91 -10.98 1.25
N ILE A 121 -1.58 -10.19 0.40
CA ILE A 121 -0.91 -9.22 -0.48
C ILE A 121 -0.19 -8.14 0.35
N ASN A 122 -0.81 -7.65 1.42
CA ASN A 122 -0.17 -6.67 2.31
C ASN A 122 1.03 -7.25 3.07
N PHE A 123 0.92 -8.49 3.55
CA PHE A 123 2.05 -9.18 4.17
C PHE A 123 3.23 -9.29 3.19
N MET A 124 2.97 -9.73 1.95
CA MET A 124 4.01 -9.81 0.93
C MET A 124 4.60 -8.43 0.61
N LYS A 125 3.77 -7.39 0.46
CA LYS A 125 4.22 -6.01 0.21
C LYS A 125 5.18 -5.52 1.30
N ARG A 126 4.76 -5.64 2.58
CA ARG A 126 5.55 -5.18 3.74
C ARG A 126 6.83 -5.99 3.91
N SER A 127 6.73 -7.33 3.88
CA SER A 127 7.90 -8.20 4.07
C SER A 127 8.93 -8.08 2.95
N LEU A 128 8.50 -7.93 1.70
CA LEU A 128 9.40 -7.69 0.57
C LEU A 128 10.10 -6.32 0.70
N THR A 129 9.38 -5.31 1.16
CA THR A 129 9.95 -3.97 1.41
C THR A 129 11.03 -4.01 2.48
N GLU A 130 10.78 -4.71 3.59
CA GLU A 130 11.79 -4.90 4.64
C GLU A 130 13.01 -5.68 4.15
N LEU A 131 12.83 -6.68 3.27
CA LEU A 131 13.96 -7.39 2.66
C LEU A 131 14.78 -6.50 1.72
N TYR A 132 14.13 -5.64 0.93
CA TYR A 132 14.82 -4.65 0.10
C TYR A 132 15.58 -3.62 0.94
N ALA A 133 15.04 -3.22 2.09
CA ALA A 133 15.73 -2.31 3.00
C ALA A 133 17.07 -2.88 3.52
N LEU A 134 17.25 -4.20 3.52
CA LEU A 134 18.52 -4.85 3.87
C LEU A 134 19.58 -4.76 2.75
N ASN A 135 19.22 -4.42 1.52
CA ASN A 135 20.16 -4.19 0.41
C ASN A 135 19.70 -2.99 -0.43
N PRO A 136 20.01 -1.74 0.00
CA PRO A 136 19.55 -0.53 -0.69
C PRO A 136 20.01 -0.39 -2.15
N GLU A 137 21.18 -0.93 -2.49
CA GLU A 137 21.74 -0.89 -3.85
C GLU A 137 20.88 -1.71 -4.81
N ALA A 138 20.63 -2.98 -4.47
CA ALA A 138 19.73 -3.83 -5.25
C ALA A 138 18.29 -3.32 -5.25
N ALA A 139 17.84 -2.73 -4.15
CA ALA A 139 16.54 -2.07 -4.09
C ALA A 139 16.45 -0.94 -5.13
N TYR A 140 17.49 -0.11 -5.25
CA TYR A 140 17.55 0.99 -6.22
C TYR A 140 17.53 0.45 -7.65
N GLU A 141 18.40 -0.50 -7.99
CA GLU A 141 18.48 -1.06 -9.34
C GLU A 141 17.17 -1.71 -9.78
N HIS A 142 16.58 -2.55 -8.91
CA HIS A 142 15.30 -3.18 -9.20
C HIS A 142 14.18 -2.14 -9.34
N THR A 143 14.10 -1.17 -8.42
CA THR A 143 13.06 -0.12 -8.50
C THR A 143 13.21 0.67 -9.80
N PHE A 144 14.42 1.06 -10.18
CA PHE A 144 14.68 1.78 -11.42
C PHE A 144 14.19 0.99 -12.65
N VAL A 145 14.60 -0.27 -12.78
CA VAL A 145 14.24 -1.12 -13.93
C VAL A 145 12.73 -1.36 -13.98
N PHE A 146 12.11 -1.71 -12.85
CA PHE A 146 10.68 -2.06 -12.82
C PHE A 146 9.78 -0.83 -12.95
N VAL A 147 10.11 0.31 -12.32
CA VAL A 147 9.36 1.56 -12.52
C VAL A 147 9.47 2.03 -13.98
N ARG A 148 10.65 1.93 -14.60
CA ARG A 148 10.82 2.21 -16.02
C ARG A 148 9.94 1.32 -16.90
N GLN A 149 9.84 0.02 -16.60
CA GLN A 149 8.94 -0.89 -17.32
C GLN A 149 7.46 -0.49 -17.19
N LEU A 150 7.02 -0.13 -15.98
CA LEU A 150 5.66 0.37 -15.75
C LEU A 150 5.39 1.65 -16.56
N ALA A 151 6.34 2.60 -16.56
CA ALA A 151 6.25 3.82 -17.36
C ALA A 151 6.16 3.55 -18.87
N ILE A 152 6.89 2.54 -19.39
CA ILE A 152 6.79 2.12 -20.80
C ILE A 152 5.39 1.55 -21.10
N HIS A 153 4.83 0.71 -20.23
CA HIS A 153 3.46 0.21 -20.41
C HIS A 153 2.43 1.36 -20.44
N LEU A 154 2.59 2.33 -19.54
CA LEU A 154 1.75 3.52 -19.52
C LEU A 154 1.89 4.34 -20.80
N ARG A 155 3.12 4.65 -21.23
CA ARG A 155 3.38 5.39 -22.48
C ARG A 155 2.72 4.69 -23.68
N ASN A 156 2.87 3.37 -23.77
CA ASN A 156 2.24 2.60 -24.84
C ASN A 156 0.72 2.72 -24.81
N ALA A 157 0.09 2.67 -23.62
CA ALA A 157 -1.36 2.88 -23.49
C ALA A 157 -1.80 4.29 -23.90
N ILE A 158 -1.00 5.32 -23.60
CA ILE A 158 -1.25 6.71 -24.02
C ILE A 158 -1.15 6.86 -25.54
N THR A 159 -0.13 6.26 -26.16
CA THR A 159 0.13 6.39 -27.60
C THR A 159 -0.82 5.57 -28.46
N THR A 160 -1.03 4.28 -28.14
CA THR A 160 -1.85 3.40 -28.99
C THR A 160 -3.34 3.60 -28.80
N LYS A 161 -3.76 4.01 -27.59
CA LYS A 161 -5.18 4.15 -27.17
C LYS A 161 -6.04 2.92 -27.44
N LYS A 162 -5.43 1.73 -27.50
CA LYS A 162 -6.12 0.46 -27.71
C LYS A 162 -6.58 -0.15 -26.37
N LYS A 163 -7.72 -0.84 -26.41
CA LYS A 163 -8.29 -1.53 -25.24
C LYS A 163 -7.29 -2.50 -24.58
N GLU A 164 -6.53 -3.23 -25.38
CA GLU A 164 -5.49 -4.16 -24.89
C GLU A 164 -4.40 -3.42 -24.12
N SER A 165 -3.92 -2.29 -24.65
CA SER A 165 -2.91 -1.46 -23.98
C SER A 165 -3.44 -0.83 -22.68
N PHE A 166 -4.73 -0.47 -22.61
CA PHE A 166 -5.32 -0.06 -21.34
C PHE A 166 -5.40 -1.20 -20.32
N GLN A 167 -5.61 -2.45 -20.75
CA GLN A 167 -5.68 -3.60 -19.85
C GLN A 167 -4.34 -3.96 -19.22
N THR A 168 -3.21 -3.65 -19.87
CA THR A 168 -1.88 -3.87 -19.27
C THR A 168 -1.57 -2.92 -18.12
N VAL A 169 -2.20 -1.74 -18.10
CA VAL A 169 -2.06 -0.72 -17.03
C VAL A 169 -3.18 -0.86 -15.98
N TYR A 170 -4.42 -1.04 -16.41
CA TYR A 170 -5.60 -1.04 -15.52
C TYR A 170 -5.94 -2.45 -15.00
N ASN A 171 -4.98 -3.04 -14.30
CA ASN A 171 -5.12 -4.32 -13.61
C ASN A 171 -4.45 -4.28 -12.23
N TRP A 172 -4.77 -5.25 -11.37
CA TRP A 172 -4.25 -5.30 -10.01
C TRP A 172 -2.74 -5.49 -9.94
N GLN A 173 -2.14 -6.24 -10.86
CA GLN A 173 -0.70 -6.48 -10.84
C GLN A 173 0.05 -5.16 -11.03
N TYR A 174 -0.35 -4.37 -12.02
CA TYR A 174 0.24 -3.05 -12.29
C TYR A 174 0.05 -2.10 -11.11
N VAL A 175 -1.17 -1.99 -10.57
CA VAL A 175 -1.47 -1.12 -9.42
C VAL A 175 -0.67 -1.54 -8.18
N HIS A 176 -0.63 -2.83 -7.85
CA HIS A 176 0.15 -3.34 -6.72
C HIS A 176 1.66 -3.14 -6.89
N CYS A 177 2.18 -3.20 -8.12
CA CYS A 177 3.58 -2.83 -8.38
C CYS A 177 3.82 -1.36 -8.03
N LEU A 178 2.97 -0.44 -8.51
CA LEU A 178 3.09 0.97 -8.17
C LEU A 178 3.04 1.20 -6.66
N LEU A 179 2.08 0.57 -5.96
CA LEU A 179 1.94 0.71 -4.50
C LEU A 179 3.11 0.09 -3.72
N LEU A 180 3.69 -1.02 -4.21
CA LEU A 180 4.90 -1.59 -3.63
C LEU A 180 6.07 -0.61 -3.75
N TRP A 181 6.30 -0.06 -4.94
CA TRP A 181 7.39 0.89 -5.16
C TRP A 181 7.18 2.21 -4.43
N SER A 182 5.93 2.68 -4.31
CA SER A 182 5.57 3.82 -3.45
C SER A 182 5.99 3.56 -2.01
N HIS A 183 5.60 2.42 -1.45
CA HIS A 183 5.95 2.04 -0.08
C HIS A 183 7.47 1.91 0.11
N LEU A 184 8.18 1.30 -0.84
CA LEU A 184 9.63 1.12 -0.76
C LEU A 184 10.40 2.45 -0.85
N VAL A 185 10.03 3.33 -1.79
CA VAL A 185 10.64 4.67 -1.93
C VAL A 185 10.36 5.53 -0.70
N SER A 186 9.14 5.46 -0.15
CA SER A 186 8.80 6.09 1.12
C SER A 186 9.66 5.56 2.27
N ARG A 187 9.85 4.24 2.36
CA ARG A 187 10.65 3.61 3.43
C ARG A 187 12.13 3.97 3.35
N LEU A 188 12.67 4.09 2.14
CA LEU A 188 14.09 4.34 1.88
C LEU A 188 14.39 5.78 1.48
N HIS A 189 13.52 6.74 1.85
CA HIS A 189 13.65 8.16 1.47
C HIS A 189 14.96 8.82 1.92
N ASN A 190 15.59 8.32 2.98
CA ASN A 190 16.86 8.81 3.50
C ASN A 190 18.06 8.44 2.60
N GLN A 191 17.92 7.43 1.74
CA GLN A 191 18.96 7.02 0.81
C GLN A 191 19.00 7.98 -0.38
N GLU A 192 20.15 8.58 -0.66
CA GLU A 192 20.29 9.57 -1.74
C GLU A 192 19.91 9.01 -3.12
N ALA A 193 20.33 7.78 -3.39
CA ALA A 193 19.98 7.09 -4.63
C ALA A 193 18.46 6.97 -4.82
N MET A 194 17.68 6.75 -3.75
CA MET A 194 16.22 6.63 -3.84
C MET A 194 15.52 7.95 -4.14
N LYS A 195 16.15 9.09 -3.81
CA LYS A 195 15.58 10.42 -4.08
C LYS A 195 15.37 10.65 -5.57
N THR A 196 16.25 10.11 -6.44
CA THR A 196 16.16 10.25 -7.90
C THR A 196 14.96 9.51 -8.49
N LEU A 197 14.48 8.46 -7.82
CA LEU A 197 13.36 7.64 -8.27
C LEU A 197 11.99 8.20 -7.87
N LYS A 198 11.95 9.17 -6.95
CA LYS A 198 10.69 9.82 -6.51
C LYS A 198 9.93 10.40 -7.69
N TYR A 199 10.59 11.24 -8.48
CA TYR A 199 9.93 11.94 -9.58
C TYR A 199 9.43 11.00 -10.69
N PRO A 200 10.23 10.06 -11.23
CA PRO A 200 9.74 9.08 -12.20
C PRO A 200 8.55 8.26 -11.70
N LEU A 201 8.56 7.84 -10.44
CA LEU A 201 7.46 7.08 -9.85
C LEU A 201 6.19 7.93 -9.72
N ILE A 202 6.30 9.15 -9.17
CA ILE A 202 5.17 10.08 -9.03
C ILE A 202 4.55 10.37 -10.40
N GLN A 203 5.35 10.66 -11.42
CA GLN A 203 4.86 10.91 -12.78
C GLN A 203 4.17 9.69 -13.39
N THR A 204 4.69 8.49 -13.15
CA THR A 204 4.06 7.25 -13.62
C THR A 204 2.70 7.04 -12.95
N ILE A 205 2.59 7.33 -11.65
CA ILE A 205 1.33 7.21 -10.91
C ILE A 205 0.33 8.27 -11.39
N ILE A 206 0.75 9.52 -11.52
CA ILE A 206 -0.11 10.62 -12.02
C ILE A 206 -0.61 10.31 -13.43
N GLY A 207 0.27 9.90 -14.35
CA GLY A 207 -0.12 9.52 -15.69
C GLY A 207 -1.08 8.32 -15.71
N THR A 208 -0.97 7.40 -14.75
CA THR A 208 -1.92 6.29 -14.60
C THR A 208 -3.30 6.79 -14.12
N ILE A 209 -3.36 7.75 -13.20
CA ILE A 209 -4.61 8.37 -12.71
C ILE A 209 -5.34 9.09 -13.86
N THR A 210 -4.59 9.79 -14.71
CA THR A 210 -5.14 10.65 -15.78
C THR A 210 -5.41 9.90 -17.09
N LEU A 211 -4.94 8.65 -17.25
CA LEU A 211 -5.04 7.88 -18.49
C LEU A 211 -6.48 7.76 -19.05
N ILE A 212 -7.46 7.46 -18.18
CA ILE A 212 -8.89 7.41 -18.56
C ILE A 212 -9.71 8.15 -17.48
N PRO A 213 -10.14 9.39 -17.73
CA PRO A 213 -10.90 10.20 -16.78
C PRO A 213 -12.40 9.88 -16.81
N THR A 214 -12.77 8.70 -16.31
CA THR A 214 -14.17 8.28 -16.24
C THR A 214 -14.54 7.81 -14.83
N ALA A 215 -15.81 7.97 -14.46
CA ALA A 215 -16.34 7.52 -13.17
C ALA A 215 -16.02 6.04 -12.91
N LYS A 216 -16.01 5.21 -13.94
CA LYS A 216 -15.66 3.78 -13.87
C LYS A 216 -14.36 3.51 -13.10
N TYR A 217 -13.31 4.32 -13.27
CA TYR A 217 -11.98 4.05 -12.71
C TYR A 217 -11.67 4.86 -11.44
N VAL A 218 -12.67 5.53 -10.85
CA VAL A 218 -12.53 6.23 -9.57
C VAL A 218 -11.93 5.34 -8.45
N PRO A 219 -12.30 4.05 -8.30
CA PRO A 219 -11.71 3.20 -7.26
C PRO A 219 -10.19 3.05 -7.44
N LEU A 220 -9.72 2.84 -8.67
CA LEU A 220 -8.28 2.78 -8.99
C LEU A 220 -7.58 4.09 -8.63
N ARG A 221 -8.21 5.24 -8.91
CA ARG A 221 -7.65 6.56 -8.57
C ARG A 221 -7.44 6.70 -7.07
N PHE A 222 -8.40 6.29 -6.23
CA PHE A 222 -8.26 6.35 -4.78
C PHE A 222 -7.07 5.52 -4.28
N HIS A 223 -6.85 4.31 -4.82
CA HIS A 223 -5.68 3.50 -4.45
C HIS A 223 -4.36 4.21 -4.79
N LEU A 224 -4.26 4.78 -5.99
CA LEU A 224 -3.06 5.47 -6.43
C LEU A 224 -2.81 6.79 -5.68
N VAL A 225 -3.87 7.53 -5.38
CA VAL A 225 -3.84 8.72 -4.53
C VAL A 225 -3.27 8.40 -3.15
N LYS A 226 -3.69 7.30 -2.52
CA LYS A 226 -3.11 6.85 -1.25
C LYS A 226 -1.61 6.56 -1.36
N GLY A 227 -1.17 5.95 -2.45
CA GLY A 227 0.26 5.73 -2.73
C GLY A 227 1.05 7.04 -2.88
N LEU A 228 0.48 8.07 -3.54
CA LEU A 228 1.09 9.40 -3.61
C LEU A 228 1.15 10.09 -2.25
N MET A 229 0.07 9.99 -1.46
CA MET A 229 0.01 10.55 -0.10
C MET A 229 1.06 9.90 0.81
N GLU A 230 1.25 8.58 0.70
CA GLU A 230 2.29 7.84 1.43
C GLU A 230 3.71 8.33 1.08
N ILE A 231 4.00 8.59 -0.21
CA ILE A 231 5.26 9.20 -0.62
C ILE A 231 5.41 10.59 -0.03
N SER A 232 4.37 11.41 -0.14
CA SER A 232 4.39 12.79 0.34
C SER A 232 4.63 12.88 1.85
N LYS A 233 3.94 12.03 2.63
CA LYS A 233 4.04 11.95 4.09
C LYS A 233 5.44 11.59 4.56
N GLU A 234 6.02 10.53 4.01
CA GLU A 234 7.30 9.99 4.51
C GLU A 234 8.51 10.76 3.97
N THR A 235 8.42 11.32 2.75
CA THR A 235 9.55 12.04 2.12
C THR A 235 9.56 13.54 2.43
N GLY A 236 8.48 14.08 3.01
CA GLY A 236 8.26 15.53 3.16
C GLY A 236 8.17 16.28 1.81
N THR A 237 8.07 15.58 0.69
CA THR A 237 7.96 16.20 -0.63
C THR A 237 6.51 16.55 -0.89
N PHE A 238 6.23 17.82 -1.19
CA PHE A 238 4.88 18.24 -1.55
C PHE A 238 4.47 17.62 -2.88
N ILE A 239 3.29 16.97 -2.88
CA ILE A 239 2.65 16.43 -4.09
C ILE A 239 1.24 17.02 -4.14
N PRO A 240 0.81 17.64 -5.26
CA PRO A 240 -0.50 18.29 -5.39
C PRO A 240 -1.63 17.26 -5.59
N VAL A 241 -1.82 16.37 -4.60
CA VAL A 241 -2.80 15.27 -4.67
C VAL A 241 -4.25 15.77 -4.59
N MET A 242 -4.44 16.97 -4.04
CA MET A 242 -5.73 17.63 -3.87
C MET A 242 -6.58 17.64 -5.15
N GLU A 243 -5.96 17.92 -6.30
CA GLU A 243 -6.68 18.02 -7.58
C GLU A 243 -7.30 16.68 -7.98
N PHE A 244 -6.54 15.59 -7.85
CA PHE A 244 -7.02 14.25 -8.19
C PHE A 244 -8.16 13.78 -7.29
N ILE A 245 -8.19 14.24 -6.04
CA ILE A 245 -9.27 13.94 -5.08
C ILE A 245 -10.54 14.72 -5.47
N LEU A 246 -10.41 16.04 -5.66
CA LEU A 246 -11.54 16.92 -5.96
C LEU A 246 -12.14 16.67 -7.34
N ASP A 247 -11.35 16.24 -8.32
CA ASP A 247 -11.84 15.91 -9.67
C ASP A 247 -12.89 14.79 -9.66
N VAL A 248 -12.90 13.92 -8.65
CA VAL A 248 -13.96 12.90 -8.50
C VAL A 248 -15.34 13.54 -8.34
N LEU A 249 -15.42 14.69 -7.67
CA LEU A 249 -16.67 15.45 -7.49
C LEU A 249 -17.24 15.96 -8.83
N LYS A 250 -16.36 16.17 -9.83
CA LYS A 250 -16.74 16.63 -11.18
C LYS A 250 -17.04 15.47 -12.14
N ILE A 251 -16.31 14.36 -12.00
CA ILE A 251 -16.40 13.22 -12.91
C ILE A 251 -17.63 12.36 -12.66
N VAL A 252 -18.08 12.29 -11.40
CA VAL A 252 -19.28 11.52 -11.03
C VAL A 252 -20.50 12.44 -11.06
N ASP A 253 -21.54 12.05 -11.79
CA ASP A 253 -22.79 12.80 -11.82
C ASP A 253 -23.67 12.43 -10.61
N TYR A 254 -23.59 13.27 -9.57
CA TYR A 254 -24.34 13.08 -8.33
C TYR A 254 -25.82 13.45 -8.44
N ASN A 255 -26.18 14.32 -9.40
CA ASN A 255 -27.54 14.83 -9.58
C ASN A 255 -28.44 13.89 -10.38
N LYS A 256 -27.85 12.99 -11.17
CA LYS A 256 -28.60 11.96 -11.89
C LYS A 256 -29.36 11.04 -10.93
N LYS A 257 -30.63 10.75 -11.24
CA LYS A 257 -31.44 9.77 -10.48
C LYS A 257 -30.72 8.43 -10.39
N SER A 258 -30.66 7.87 -9.19
CA SER A 258 -29.97 6.62 -8.90
C SER A 258 -30.95 5.55 -8.43
N SER A 259 -30.67 4.31 -8.81
CA SER A 259 -31.40 3.15 -8.28
C SER A 259 -31.05 2.92 -6.81
N PHE A 260 -32.02 2.38 -6.07
CA PHE A 260 -31.81 1.95 -4.70
C PHE A 260 -30.68 0.91 -4.63
N SER A 261 -29.81 1.03 -3.64
CA SER A 261 -28.70 0.10 -3.44
C SER A 261 -28.88 -0.62 -2.11
N ILE A 262 -28.96 -1.95 -2.16
CA ILE A 262 -29.17 -2.81 -0.99
C ILE A 262 -27.86 -3.01 -0.20
N LYS A 263 -26.70 -2.84 -0.85
CA LYS A 263 -25.39 -3.12 -0.25
C LYS A 263 -24.42 -1.94 -0.40
N PRO A 264 -23.73 -1.54 0.68
CA PRO A 264 -22.70 -0.52 0.58
C PRO A 264 -21.56 -1.00 -0.32
N VAL A 265 -21.16 -0.15 -1.26
CA VAL A 265 -20.04 -0.43 -2.16
C VAL A 265 -18.73 -0.22 -1.40
N ASP A 266 -17.81 -1.17 -1.52
CA ASP A 266 -16.48 -1.10 -0.90
C ASP A 266 -15.41 -1.08 -2.00
N PHE A 267 -14.64 0.01 -2.05
CA PHE A 267 -13.58 0.20 -3.04
C PHE A 267 -12.26 -0.48 -2.67
N SER A 268 -12.12 -1.00 -1.46
CA SER A 268 -10.86 -1.56 -0.95
C SER A 268 -10.28 -2.65 -1.86
N CYS A 269 -11.14 -3.44 -2.52
CA CYS A 269 -10.74 -4.52 -3.43
C CYS A 269 -11.32 -4.36 -4.84
N SER A 270 -11.63 -3.13 -5.26
CA SER A 270 -12.05 -2.84 -6.63
C SER A 270 -11.16 -1.81 -7.32
N LEU A 271 -10.87 -2.02 -8.61
CA LEU A 271 -10.25 -1.03 -9.49
C LEU A 271 -11.25 -0.34 -10.42
N LYS A 272 -12.43 -0.92 -10.60
CA LYS A 272 -13.43 -0.41 -11.55
C LYS A 272 -14.85 -0.64 -11.04
N GLY A 273 -15.72 0.36 -11.20
CA GLY A 273 -17.15 0.18 -11.06
C GLY A 273 -17.73 -0.63 -12.23
N THR A 274 -18.68 -1.52 -11.96
CA THR A 274 -19.49 -2.15 -13.02
C THR A 274 -20.51 -1.15 -13.57
N LYS A 275 -21.04 -1.39 -14.78
CA LYS A 275 -22.07 -0.50 -15.37
C LYS A 275 -23.30 -0.33 -14.47
N SER A 276 -23.73 -1.41 -13.79
CA SER A 276 -24.82 -1.38 -12.81
C SER A 276 -24.46 -0.54 -11.58
N GLN A 277 -23.27 -0.74 -11.01
CA GLN A 277 -22.85 0.00 -9.83
C GLN A 277 -22.78 1.51 -10.07
N LEU A 278 -22.38 1.94 -11.27
CA LEU A 278 -22.28 3.37 -11.61
C LEU A 278 -23.62 4.11 -11.53
N THR A 279 -24.75 3.40 -11.67
CA THR A 279 -26.09 3.99 -11.55
C THR A 279 -26.66 3.92 -10.13
N GLU A 280 -26.13 3.03 -9.30
CA GLU A 280 -26.60 2.81 -7.94
C GLU A 280 -26.21 3.96 -6.99
N ALA A 281 -27.10 4.29 -6.06
CA ALA A 281 -26.82 5.30 -5.04
C ALA A 281 -25.61 4.93 -4.16
N GLY A 282 -25.42 3.64 -3.89
CA GLY A 282 -24.34 3.13 -3.04
C GLY A 282 -22.93 3.41 -3.60
N TYR A 283 -22.78 3.52 -4.92
CA TYR A 283 -21.50 3.89 -5.53
C TYR A 283 -21.17 5.37 -5.30
N LYS A 284 -22.16 6.24 -5.49
CA LYS A 284 -22.02 7.69 -5.25
C LYS A 284 -21.74 7.99 -3.78
N ASP A 285 -22.47 7.33 -2.88
CA ASP A 285 -22.24 7.37 -1.43
C ASP A 285 -20.79 7.01 -1.08
N ALA A 286 -20.29 5.89 -1.63
CA ALA A 286 -18.92 5.46 -1.40
C ALA A 286 -17.89 6.45 -1.96
N CYS A 287 -18.15 7.06 -3.12
CA CYS A 287 -17.28 8.08 -3.70
C CYS A 287 -17.17 9.32 -2.82
N ILE A 288 -18.29 9.88 -2.34
CA ILE A 288 -18.26 11.05 -1.44
C ILE A 288 -17.54 10.72 -0.14
N SER A 289 -17.85 9.57 0.46
CA SER A 289 -17.22 9.13 1.71
C SER A 289 -15.69 9.00 1.58
N GLU A 290 -15.22 8.40 0.49
CA GLU A 290 -13.79 8.23 0.25
C GLU A 290 -13.11 9.56 -0.13
N VAL A 291 -13.77 10.45 -0.87
CA VAL A 291 -13.27 11.82 -1.13
C VAL A 291 -13.10 12.58 0.19
N CYS A 292 -14.10 12.58 1.06
CA CYS A 292 -14.00 13.21 2.38
C CYS A 292 -12.86 12.63 3.21
N THR A 293 -12.74 11.29 3.24
CA THR A 293 -11.67 10.59 3.97
C THR A 293 -10.29 11.02 3.47
N LEU A 294 -10.07 10.99 2.16
CA LEU A 294 -8.78 11.34 1.56
C LEU A 294 -8.44 12.83 1.69
N LEU A 295 -9.44 13.72 1.58
CA LEU A 295 -9.25 15.15 1.82
C LEU A 295 -8.81 15.43 3.26
N ILE A 296 -9.46 14.80 4.23
CA ILE A 296 -9.09 14.93 5.65
C ILE A 296 -7.67 14.41 5.85
N GLU A 297 -7.36 13.19 5.39
CA GLU A 297 -6.02 12.61 5.52
C GLU A 297 -4.96 13.50 4.86
N TYR A 298 -5.24 14.06 3.68
CA TYR A 298 -4.31 14.94 2.96
C TYR A 298 -4.09 16.26 3.68
N LEU A 299 -5.17 16.97 4.04
CA LEU A 299 -5.10 18.27 4.71
C LEU A 299 -4.51 18.16 6.12
N LYS A 300 -4.75 17.06 6.83
CA LYS A 300 -4.12 16.79 8.13
C LYS A 300 -2.60 16.82 8.06
N MET A 301 -2.00 16.26 6.99
CA MET A 301 -0.54 16.26 6.79
C MET A 301 0.06 17.66 6.78
N TYR A 302 -0.70 18.65 6.31
CA TYR A 302 -0.27 20.04 6.17
C TYR A 302 -0.92 20.98 7.17
N SER A 303 -1.75 20.47 8.10
CA SER A 303 -2.59 21.28 8.99
C SER A 303 -1.82 22.24 9.91
N HIS A 304 -0.55 21.94 10.16
CA HIS A 304 0.37 22.71 10.99
C HIS A 304 1.28 23.65 10.18
N SER A 305 1.23 23.58 8.85
CA SER A 305 2.11 24.38 8.00
C SER A 305 1.64 25.83 7.93
N VAL A 306 2.60 26.77 7.86
CA VAL A 306 2.33 28.21 7.68
C VAL A 306 1.52 28.47 6.40
N GLY A 307 1.75 27.67 5.35
CA GLY A 307 1.06 27.77 4.05
C GLY A 307 -0.28 27.02 3.98
N PHE A 308 -0.79 26.49 5.10
CA PHE A 308 -2.05 25.75 5.11
C PHE A 308 -3.25 26.56 4.56
N PRO A 309 -3.46 27.84 4.91
CA PRO A 309 -4.58 28.62 4.39
C PRO A 309 -4.58 28.72 2.86
N ASP A 310 -3.39 28.88 2.28
CA ASP A 310 -3.18 28.99 0.85
C ASP A 310 -3.46 27.65 0.14
N LEU A 311 -3.00 26.53 0.73
CA LEU A 311 -3.31 25.18 0.25
C LEU A 311 -4.81 24.85 0.34
N ALA A 312 -5.44 25.21 1.46
CA ALA A 312 -6.85 24.92 1.75
C ALA A 312 -7.80 25.70 0.84
N LEU A 313 -7.41 26.87 0.33
CA LEU A 313 -8.22 27.72 -0.53
C LEU A 313 -8.82 26.97 -1.72
N LYS A 314 -8.02 26.11 -2.38
CA LYS A 314 -8.45 25.28 -3.50
C LYS A 314 -9.56 24.32 -3.10
N ALA A 315 -9.42 23.64 -1.96
CA ALA A 315 -10.43 22.73 -1.44
C ALA A 315 -11.71 23.48 -1.05
N ILE A 316 -11.58 24.61 -0.34
CA ILE A 316 -12.70 25.45 0.08
C ILE A 316 -13.53 25.90 -1.13
N ARG A 317 -12.88 26.44 -2.17
CA ARG A 317 -13.56 26.93 -3.38
C ARG A 317 -14.30 25.80 -4.10
N ASP A 318 -13.58 24.73 -4.43
CA ASP A 318 -14.14 23.64 -5.23
C ASP A 318 -15.27 22.89 -4.48
N ILE A 319 -15.18 22.75 -3.15
CA ILE A 319 -16.25 22.19 -2.32
C ILE A 319 -17.47 23.13 -2.28
N LYS A 320 -17.28 24.44 -2.10
CA LYS A 320 -18.37 25.43 -2.14
C LYS A 320 -19.09 25.42 -3.48
N ASP A 321 -18.35 25.33 -4.58
CA ASP A 321 -18.92 25.26 -5.92
C ASP A 321 -19.71 23.95 -6.13
N PHE A 322 -19.18 22.82 -5.64
CA PHE A 322 -19.93 21.55 -5.66
C PHE A 322 -21.23 21.62 -4.86
N ILE A 323 -21.21 22.19 -3.64
CA ILE A 323 -22.40 22.34 -2.80
C ILE A 323 -23.48 23.17 -3.48
N LYS A 324 -23.11 24.22 -4.22
CA LYS A 324 -24.06 25.04 -5.00
C LYS A 324 -24.70 24.25 -6.15
N GLN A 325 -23.94 23.36 -6.77
CA GLN A 325 -24.38 22.59 -7.95
C GLN A 325 -25.12 21.29 -7.59
N CYS A 326 -24.80 20.68 -6.45
CA CYS A 326 -25.36 19.39 -6.05
C CYS A 326 -26.74 19.58 -5.38
N LYS A 327 -27.75 18.89 -5.91
CA LYS A 327 -29.14 18.94 -5.41
C LYS A 327 -29.39 17.98 -4.24
N VAL A 328 -28.45 17.09 -3.93
CA VAL A 328 -28.63 16.03 -2.93
C VAL A 328 -28.15 16.50 -1.56
N SER A 329 -29.08 16.75 -0.65
CA SER A 329 -28.82 17.30 0.69
C SER A 329 -27.80 16.47 1.51
N LYS A 330 -27.88 15.14 1.43
CA LYS A 330 -26.97 14.22 2.15
C LYS A 330 -25.50 14.49 1.85
N TYR A 331 -25.13 14.63 0.57
CA TYR A 331 -23.75 14.89 0.16
C TYR A 331 -23.30 16.29 0.57
N ASN A 332 -24.20 17.27 0.42
CA ASN A 332 -23.95 18.64 0.84
C ASN A 332 -23.69 18.74 2.35
N GLN A 333 -24.44 18.03 3.19
CA GLN A 333 -24.22 18.02 4.64
C GLN A 333 -22.85 17.45 5.02
N GLN A 334 -22.44 16.33 4.41
CA GLN A 334 -21.12 15.73 4.66
C GLN A 334 -19.99 16.69 4.28
N LEU A 335 -20.08 17.30 3.09
CA LEU A 335 -19.07 18.24 2.61
C LEU A 335 -19.08 19.57 3.36
N LYS A 336 -20.24 20.07 3.81
CA LYS A 336 -20.35 21.27 4.68
C LYS A 336 -19.65 21.04 6.02
N THR A 337 -19.84 19.87 6.61
CA THR A 337 -19.17 19.50 7.88
C THR A 337 -17.65 19.52 7.71
N LEU A 338 -17.15 18.90 6.63
CA LEU A 338 -15.72 18.95 6.29
C LEU A 338 -15.24 20.39 6.03
N LEU A 339 -15.99 21.15 5.23
CA LEU A 339 -15.66 22.52 4.86
C LEU A 339 -15.49 23.41 6.10
N GLY A 340 -16.43 23.35 7.05
CA GLY A 340 -16.35 24.13 8.29
C GLY A 340 -15.07 23.84 9.08
N LYS A 341 -14.63 22.58 9.13
CA LYS A 341 -13.38 22.18 9.80
C LYS A 341 -12.12 22.63 9.07
N ILE A 342 -12.15 22.63 7.74
CA ILE A 342 -11.05 23.17 6.92
C ILE A 342 -10.93 24.68 7.15
N GLU A 343 -12.04 25.40 7.18
CA GLU A 343 -12.09 26.84 7.45
C GLU A 343 -11.64 27.17 8.88
N GLU A 344 -12.08 26.40 9.88
CA GLU A 344 -11.64 26.52 11.28
C GLU A 344 -10.12 26.40 11.41
N ASN A 345 -9.51 25.39 10.77
CA ASN A 345 -8.06 25.24 10.78
C ASN A 345 -7.33 26.35 10.02
N SER A 346 -7.91 26.82 8.92
CA SER A 346 -7.37 27.94 8.15
C SER A 346 -7.35 29.23 8.99
N LEU A 347 -8.42 29.51 9.72
CA LEU A 347 -8.52 30.66 10.64
C LEU A 347 -7.51 30.53 11.79
N PHE A 348 -7.44 29.35 12.42
CA PHE A 348 -6.47 29.08 13.49
C PHE A 348 -5.02 29.36 13.04
N ILE A 349 -4.63 28.86 11.86
CA ILE A 349 -3.29 29.12 11.31
C ILE A 349 -3.11 30.60 10.95
N CYS A 350 -4.12 31.26 10.37
CA CYS A 350 -4.07 32.70 10.08
C CYS A 350 -3.82 33.53 11.34
N GLU A 351 -4.52 33.24 12.44
CA GLU A 351 -4.34 33.95 13.71
C GLU A 351 -2.94 33.75 14.27
N LYS A 352 -2.45 32.50 14.30
CA LYS A 352 -1.09 32.22 14.77
C LYS A 352 -0.02 32.86 13.88
N ARG A 353 -0.24 32.88 12.56
CA ARG A 353 0.64 33.53 11.58
C ARG A 353 0.71 35.05 11.78
N ARG A 354 -0.36 35.70 12.25
CA ARG A 354 -0.33 37.16 12.56
C ARG A 354 0.55 37.50 13.76
N MET A 355 0.75 36.56 14.69
CA MET A 355 1.58 36.76 15.89
C MET A 355 3.07 36.51 15.64
N VAL A 356 3.42 36.08 14.42
CA VAL A 356 4.78 35.75 14.04
C VAL A 356 5.59 37.02 13.75
N THR A 357 6.80 37.07 14.28
CA THR A 357 7.77 38.15 14.05
C THR A 357 8.86 37.81 13.03
N PHE A 358 8.95 36.55 12.59
CA PHE A 358 9.95 36.10 11.63
C PHE A 358 9.56 36.40 10.18
N LYS A 359 10.58 36.60 9.32
CA LYS A 359 10.39 36.82 7.88
C LYS A 359 10.15 35.49 7.17
N ILE A 360 9.43 35.52 6.04
CA ILE A 360 9.14 34.35 5.19
C ILE A 360 10.45 33.69 4.65
N THR A 361 11.55 34.43 4.60
CA THR A 361 12.86 33.93 4.19
C THR A 361 13.57 33.08 5.24
N ASP A 362 13.14 33.13 6.51
CA ASP A 362 13.78 32.40 7.60
C ASP A 362 13.21 30.98 7.73
N GLY A 363 13.77 30.06 6.95
CA GLY A 363 13.32 28.67 6.90
C GLY A 363 13.52 27.90 8.21
N GLU A 364 14.46 28.29 9.08
CA GLU A 364 14.67 27.61 10.36
C GLU A 364 13.60 28.00 11.39
N GLN A 365 13.28 29.28 11.48
CA GLN A 365 12.23 29.77 12.38
C GLN A 365 10.86 29.25 11.94
N ILE A 366 10.58 29.18 10.63
CA ILE A 366 9.36 28.57 10.10
C ILE A 366 9.25 27.11 10.55
N LYS A 367 10.29 26.30 10.38
CA LYS A 367 10.27 24.89 10.77
C LYS A 367 10.01 24.71 12.26
N LYS A 368 10.69 25.48 13.11
CA LYS A 368 10.48 25.44 14.58
C LYS A 368 9.03 25.78 14.93
N TRP A 369 8.47 26.82 14.32
CA TRP A 369 7.08 27.21 14.53
C TRP A 369 6.09 26.13 14.07
N GLU A 370 6.31 25.53 12.90
CA GLU A 370 5.44 24.47 12.37
C GLU A 370 5.47 23.23 13.29
N GLU A 371 6.63 22.90 13.85
CA GLU A 371 6.81 21.80 14.79
C GLU A 371 6.12 22.08 16.15
N ASP A 372 6.24 23.31 16.67
CA ASP A 372 5.52 23.75 17.88
C ASP A 372 4.00 23.66 17.71
N ILE A 373 3.47 24.11 16.57
CA ILE A 373 2.04 24.03 16.25
C ILE A 373 1.61 22.57 16.12
N ARG A 374 2.43 21.73 15.47
CA ARG A 374 2.17 20.30 15.35
C ARG A 374 2.07 19.62 16.72
N MET A 375 2.95 19.97 17.66
CA MET A 375 2.94 19.42 19.02
C MET A 375 1.74 19.87 19.85
N LYS A 376 1.32 21.13 19.71
CA LYS A 376 0.12 21.68 20.37
C LYS A 376 -1.18 21.11 19.78
N GLY A 377 -1.12 20.61 18.56
CA GLY A 377 -2.26 20.07 17.83
C GLY A 377 -3.07 21.16 17.14
N THR A 378 -3.82 20.74 16.13
CA THR A 378 -4.64 21.62 15.29
C THR A 378 -6.10 21.16 15.30
N PRO A 379 -7.08 22.06 15.04
CA PRO A 379 -8.48 21.67 14.97
C PRO A 379 -8.76 20.49 14.02
N LEU A 380 -8.03 20.40 12.90
CA LEU A 380 -8.14 19.27 11.96
C LEU A 380 -7.60 17.94 12.50
N LEU A 381 -6.61 17.97 13.41
CA LEU A 381 -6.07 16.76 14.05
C LEU A 381 -7.05 16.19 15.09
N GLN A 382 -7.87 17.03 15.74
CA GLN A 382 -8.82 16.61 16.78
C GLN A 382 -10.01 15.79 16.25
N LEU A 383 -10.32 15.87 14.94
CA LEU A 383 -11.38 15.11 14.27
C LEU A 383 -11.28 13.58 14.42
N GLU A 384 -10.09 13.05 14.71
CA GLU A 384 -9.90 11.61 14.88
C GLU A 384 -10.56 11.04 16.14
N LYS A 385 -10.83 11.89 17.14
CA LYS A 385 -11.54 11.49 18.36
C LYS A 385 -13.06 11.39 18.18
N GLU A 386 -13.62 11.97 17.11
CA GLU A 386 -15.07 12.06 16.89
C GLU A 386 -15.59 11.19 15.72
N VAL A 387 -14.72 10.70 14.84
CA VAL A 387 -15.11 9.78 13.76
C VAL A 387 -14.97 8.34 14.27
N PRO A 388 -16.05 7.62 14.61
CA PRO A 388 -15.94 6.27 15.12
C PRO A 388 -15.35 5.33 14.06
N GLU A 389 -14.49 4.42 14.53
CA GLU A 389 -13.83 3.28 13.86
C GLU A 389 -14.81 2.38 13.08
N THR A 390 -15.44 2.91 12.03
CA THR A 390 -16.46 2.22 11.25
C THR A 390 -15.87 1.19 10.28
N LYS A 391 -14.53 1.12 10.16
CA LYS A 391 -13.83 0.13 9.33
C LYS A 391 -13.46 -1.14 10.11
N ASP A 392 -13.15 -1.04 11.41
CA ASP A 392 -12.76 -2.21 12.22
C ASP A 392 -13.96 -2.96 12.83
N ASN A 393 -15.04 -2.26 13.18
CA ASN A 393 -16.24 -2.93 13.69
C ASN A 393 -16.98 -3.74 12.60
N LYS A 394 -16.94 -3.30 11.34
CA LYS A 394 -17.48 -4.11 10.22
C LYS A 394 -16.69 -5.39 9.93
N CYS A 395 -15.40 -5.45 10.26
CA CYS A 395 -14.63 -6.70 10.15
C CYS A 395 -14.97 -7.67 11.28
N LYS A 396 -15.14 -7.17 12.51
CA LYS A 396 -15.53 -7.97 13.68
C LYS A 396 -16.93 -8.57 13.52
N ASP A 397 -17.89 -7.81 13.02
CA ASP A 397 -19.27 -8.28 12.79
C ASP A 397 -19.35 -9.39 11.71
N VAL A 398 -18.48 -9.33 10.69
CA VAL A 398 -18.38 -10.35 9.63
C VAL A 398 -17.67 -11.61 10.14
N GLU A 399 -16.71 -11.49 11.06
CA GLU A 399 -16.05 -12.63 11.70
C GLU A 399 -16.95 -13.33 12.73
N GLU A 400 -17.75 -12.59 13.49
CA GLU A 400 -18.74 -13.17 14.41
C GLU A 400 -19.86 -13.89 13.66
N SER A 401 -20.36 -13.32 12.56
CA SER A 401 -21.38 -13.99 11.74
C SER A 401 -20.84 -15.22 11.00
N ARG A 402 -19.53 -15.26 10.67
CA ARG A 402 -18.84 -16.48 10.20
C ARG A 402 -18.63 -17.53 11.31
N LYS A 403 -18.28 -17.11 12.53
CA LYS A 403 -18.16 -18.01 13.69
C LYS A 403 -19.52 -18.62 14.09
N LYS A 404 -20.60 -17.84 14.04
CA LYS A 404 -21.98 -18.33 14.29
C LYS A 404 -22.43 -19.36 13.23
N LYS A 405 -22.16 -19.11 11.94
CA LYS A 405 -22.45 -20.11 10.87
C LYS A 405 -21.63 -21.40 10.99
N ARG A 406 -20.37 -21.32 11.42
CA ARG A 406 -19.52 -22.51 11.66
C ARG A 406 -19.99 -23.33 12.86
N LYS A 407 -20.51 -22.69 13.92
CA LYS A 407 -21.10 -23.38 15.08
C LYS A 407 -22.45 -24.02 14.77
N PHE A 408 -23.22 -23.45 13.84
CA PHE A 408 -24.50 -24.01 13.42
C PHE A 408 -24.33 -25.27 12.55
N ASN A 409 -23.38 -25.25 11.60
CA ASN A 409 -23.08 -26.40 10.73
C ASN A 409 -22.28 -27.53 11.41
N ALA A 410 -21.89 -27.38 12.68
CA ALA A 410 -21.22 -28.42 13.46
C ALA A 410 -22.17 -29.10 14.46
N LYS A 411 -23.45 -28.69 14.50
CA LYS A 411 -24.51 -29.23 15.36
C LYS A 411 -25.65 -29.89 14.57
N VAL A 412 -25.52 -29.96 13.25
CA VAL A 412 -26.31 -30.77 12.31
C VAL A 412 -25.33 -31.72 11.66
#